data_AF-A0A0J7YN66-F1
#
_entry.id   AF-A0A0J7YN66-F1
#
_cell.length_a   1.000
_cell.length_b   1.000
_cell.length_c   1.000
_cell.angle_alpha   90.00
_cell.angle_beta   90.00
_cell.angle_gamma   90.00
#
_symmetry.space_group_name_H-M   'P 1'
#
loop_
_entity.id
_entity.type
_entity.pdbx_description
1 polymer ?
#
loop_
_entity_poly.entity_id
_entity_poly.type
_entity_poly.pdbx_seq_one_letter_code
_entity_poly.pdbx_strand_id
1 'polypeptide(L)'
;HIGDHQLKQQQRSSLAADKIPFVFKSLEDAVGKESPHFAVGKELTVADLVLYNLIHWFKTGKLEGIPTDIAQGCDKLCRIYETVAKNDRVMQWYGQHMR
;
A
#
# COMPACT_ATOMS: atom_id res chain seq x y z
N HIS A 1 -23.57 -14.27 -16.22
CA HIS A 1 -22.93 -15.21 -15.30
C HIS A 1 -22.78 -14.56 -13.93
N ILE A 2 -23.65 -14.90 -12.97
CA ILE A 2 -23.65 -14.33 -11.60
C ILE A 2 -22.65 -15.07 -10.66
N GLY A 3 -22.32 -16.34 -10.97
CA GLY A 3 -21.44 -17.17 -10.15
C GLY A 3 -19.98 -16.71 -10.07
N ASP A 4 -19.41 -16.19 -11.17
CA ASP A 4 -18.01 -15.75 -11.19
C ASP A 4 -17.77 -14.51 -10.32
N HIS A 5 -18.77 -13.63 -10.24
CA HIS A 5 -18.69 -12.42 -9.41
C HIS A 5 -18.67 -12.77 -7.93
N GLN A 6 -19.59 -13.66 -7.50
CA GLN A 6 -19.66 -14.13 -6.12
C GLN A 6 -18.40 -14.88 -5.69
N LEU A 7 -17.85 -15.73 -6.57
CA LEU A 7 -16.60 -16.44 -6.30
C LEU A 7 -15.42 -15.47 -6.12
N LYS A 8 -15.29 -14.47 -7.00
CA LYS A 8 -14.26 -13.43 -6.87
C LYS A 8 -14.41 -12.65 -5.57
N GLN A 9 -15.64 -12.33 -5.16
CA GLN A 9 -15.91 -11.62 -3.92
C GLN A 9 -15.50 -12.44 -2.69
N GLN A 10 -15.84 -13.73 -2.64
CA GLN A 10 -15.43 -14.62 -1.54
C GLN A 10 -13.91 -14.77 -1.43
N GLN A 11 -13.22 -14.90 -2.57
CA GLN A 11 -11.76 -14.96 -2.60
C GLN A 11 -11.13 -13.69 -2.04
N ARG A 12 -11.67 -12.51 -2.37
CA ARG A 12 -11.18 -11.23 -1.84
C ARG A 12 -11.40 -11.10 -0.34
N SER A 13 -12.57 -11.51 0.17
CA SER A 13 -12.82 -11.53 1.61
C SER A 13 -11.84 -12.46 2.35
N SER A 14 -11.53 -13.63 1.77
CA SER A 14 -10.53 -14.54 2.34
C SER A 14 -9.11 -13.93 2.35
N LEU A 15 -8.73 -13.24 1.28
CA LEU A 15 -7.45 -12.52 1.21
C LEU A 15 -7.37 -11.39 2.24
N ALA A 16 -8.46 -10.64 2.42
CA ALA A 16 -8.54 -9.53 3.37
C ALA A 16 -8.44 -10.01 4.83
N ALA A 17 -8.97 -11.19 5.14
CA ALA A 17 -8.98 -11.73 6.50
C ALA A 17 -7.64 -12.35 6.94
N ASP A 18 -6.81 -12.82 6.00
CA ASP A 18 -5.62 -13.60 6.33
C ASP A 18 -4.36 -13.14 5.57
N LYS A 19 -4.35 -13.35 4.25
CA LYS A 19 -3.12 -13.16 3.46
C LYS A 19 -2.63 -11.72 3.41
N ILE A 20 -3.52 -10.75 3.24
CA ILE A 20 -3.11 -9.34 3.16
C ILE A 20 -2.53 -8.86 4.51
N PRO A 21 -3.21 -9.07 5.66
CA PRO A 21 -2.63 -8.78 6.97
C PRO A 21 -1.27 -9.45 7.20
N PHE A 22 -1.13 -10.72 6.84
CA PHE A 22 0.14 -11.46 6.98
C PHE A 22 1.28 -10.81 6.16
N VAL A 23 1.02 -10.48 4.90
CA VAL A 23 2.01 -9.83 4.02
C VAL A 23 2.35 -8.43 4.54
N PHE A 24 1.35 -7.67 4.98
CA PHE A 24 1.57 -6.33 5.53
C PHE A 24 2.41 -6.38 6.79
N LYS A 25 2.16 -7.33 7.69
CA LYS A 25 2.99 -7.55 8.86
C LYS A 25 4.43 -7.90 8.48
N SER A 26 4.61 -8.76 7.49
CA SER A 26 5.95 -9.13 6.99
C SER A 26 6.70 -7.93 6.39
N LEU A 27 6.01 -7.08 5.63
CA LEU A 27 6.57 -5.86 5.07
C LEU A 27 6.91 -4.84 6.17
N GLU A 28 6.01 -4.64 7.14
CA GLU A 28 6.20 -3.77 8.30
C GLU A 28 7.46 -4.18 9.10
N ASP A 29 7.75 -5.47 9.22
CA ASP A 29 8.94 -5.96 9.91
C ASP A 29 10.22 -5.81 9.05
N ALA A 30 10.09 -5.81 7.72
CA ALA A 30 11.20 -5.74 6.78
C ALA A 30 11.72 -4.32 6.53
N VAL A 31 10.86 -3.29 6.61
CA VAL A 31 11.18 -1.92 6.20
C VAL A 31 11.70 -1.04 7.33
N GLY A 32 12.34 0.07 6.92
CA GLY A 32 12.67 1.19 7.80
C GLY A 32 13.79 0.88 8.81
N LYS A 33 14.68 -0.06 8.47
CA LYS A 33 15.78 -0.48 9.35
C LYS A 33 16.85 0.59 9.47
N GLU A 34 17.20 1.25 8.37
CA GLU A 34 18.22 2.31 8.36
C GLU A 34 17.64 3.72 8.53
N SER A 35 16.36 3.92 8.22
CA SER A 35 15.65 5.19 8.34
C SER A 35 14.15 4.96 8.54
N PRO A 36 13.47 5.69 9.44
CA PRO A 36 12.02 5.60 9.57
C PRO A 36 11.26 6.15 8.36
N HIS A 37 11.91 6.90 7.47
CA HIS A 37 11.26 7.59 6.36
C HIS A 37 11.27 6.79 5.04
N PHE A 38 12.19 5.84 4.91
CA PHE A 38 12.41 5.10 3.66
C PHE A 38 12.36 3.60 3.90
N ALA A 39 11.94 2.86 2.88
CA ALA A 39 11.77 1.41 2.91
C ALA A 39 13.11 0.70 3.19
N VAL A 40 14.18 1.14 2.53
CA VAL A 40 15.53 0.62 2.67
C VAL A 40 16.54 1.74 2.52
N GLY A 41 17.58 1.74 3.35
CA GLY A 41 18.61 2.77 3.33
C GLY A 41 18.11 4.12 3.85
N LYS A 42 18.77 5.20 3.42
CA LYS A 42 18.60 6.55 3.99
C LYS A 42 18.01 7.56 3.01
N GLU A 43 17.65 7.14 1.81
CA GLU A 43 17.13 8.00 0.74
C GLU A 43 15.98 7.30 0.01
N LEU A 44 15.22 8.06 -0.80
CA LEU A 44 14.11 7.53 -1.59
C LEU A 44 14.63 6.51 -2.62
N THR A 45 14.03 5.33 -2.62
CA THR A 45 14.35 4.24 -3.55
C THR A 45 13.11 3.77 -4.33
N VAL A 46 13.31 2.84 -5.26
CA VAL A 46 12.21 2.16 -5.95
C VAL A 46 11.29 1.41 -4.97
N ALA A 47 11.82 0.89 -3.85
CA ALA A 47 11.02 0.18 -2.86
C ALA A 47 9.96 1.09 -2.22
N ASP A 48 10.29 2.35 -1.97
CA ASP A 48 9.36 3.36 -1.47
C ASP A 48 8.21 3.61 -2.45
N LEU A 49 8.52 3.75 -3.74
CA LEU A 49 7.53 3.98 -4.78
C LEU A 49 6.61 2.77 -4.97
N VAL A 50 7.14 1.54 -4.84
CA VAL A 50 6.34 0.31 -4.88
C VAL A 50 5.40 0.25 -3.68
N LEU A 51 5.90 0.50 -2.47
CA LEU A 51 5.07 0.52 -1.26
C LEU A 51 4.02 1.61 -1.29
N TYR A 52 4.38 2.81 -1.78
CA TYR A 52 3.44 3.89 -1.96
C TYR A 52 2.28 3.49 -2.87
N ASN A 53 2.56 2.93 -4.06
CA ASN A 53 1.51 2.48 -4.98
C ASN A 53 0.66 1.35 -4.39
N LEU A 54 1.30 0.38 -3.72
CA LEU A 54 0.64 -0.72 -3.05
C LEU A 54 -0.38 -0.19 -2.03
N ILE A 55 0.07 0.62 -1.07
CA ILE A 55 -0.78 1.18 -0.02
C ILE A 55 -1.84 2.12 -0.60
N HIS A 56 -1.52 2.88 -1.65
CA HIS A 56 -2.46 3.77 -2.30
C HIS A 56 -3.69 3.03 -2.85
N TRP A 57 -3.53 1.84 -3.44
CA TRP A 57 -4.67 1.07 -3.97
C TRP A 57 -5.66 0.64 -2.89
N PHE A 58 -5.17 0.29 -1.69
CA PHE A 58 -6.03 -0.03 -0.56
C PHE A 58 -6.69 1.23 0.01
N LYS A 59 -5.91 2.29 0.24
CA LYS A 59 -6.44 3.54 0.81
C LYS A 59 -7.50 4.23 -0.07
N THR A 60 -7.39 4.11 -1.39
CA THR A 60 -8.35 4.71 -2.34
C THR A 60 -9.57 3.85 -2.64
N GLY A 61 -9.65 2.63 -2.09
CA GLY A 61 -10.75 1.72 -2.39
C GLY A 61 -10.73 1.18 -3.83
N LYS A 62 -9.58 1.25 -4.52
CA LYS A 62 -9.42 0.73 -5.89
C LYS A 62 -9.64 -0.79 -5.95
N LEU A 63 -9.43 -1.48 -4.83
CA LEU A 63 -9.62 -2.92 -4.69
C LEU A 63 -10.98 -3.22 -4.07
N GLU A 64 -11.99 -3.39 -4.93
CA GLU A 64 -13.35 -3.75 -4.52
C GLU A 64 -13.35 -4.99 -3.60
N GLY A 65 -14.11 -4.94 -2.50
CA GLY A 65 -14.23 -6.05 -1.55
C GLY A 65 -13.06 -6.18 -0.56
N ILE A 66 -12.13 -5.23 -0.55
CA ILE A 66 -11.07 -5.11 0.47
C ILE A 66 -11.30 -3.85 1.31
N PRO A 67 -11.22 -3.93 2.65
CA PRO A 67 -11.32 -2.75 3.52
C PRO A 67 -10.22 -1.72 3.22
N THR A 68 -10.57 -0.43 3.20
CA THR A 68 -9.63 0.67 2.92
C THR A 68 -8.66 0.95 4.06
N ASP A 69 -9.01 0.47 5.25
CA ASP A 69 -8.25 0.56 6.50
C ASP A 69 -7.39 -0.69 6.76
N ILE A 70 -7.26 -1.62 5.80
CA ILE A 70 -6.49 -2.86 5.98
C ILE A 70 -4.99 -2.65 6.29
N ALA A 71 -4.46 -1.45 6.00
CA ALA A 71 -3.10 -1.05 6.36
C ALA A 71 -3.00 -0.41 7.77
N GLN A 72 -4.13 -0.21 8.45
CA GLN A 72 -4.17 0.39 9.78
C GLN A 72 -3.46 -0.52 10.78
N GLY A 73 -2.50 0.04 11.54
CA GLY A 73 -1.62 -0.71 12.44
C GLY A 73 -0.26 -1.09 11.84
N CYS A 74 -0.02 -0.80 10.55
CA CYS A 74 1.32 -0.87 9.95
C CYS A 74 1.93 0.54 9.90
N ASP A 75 2.46 0.99 11.03
CA ASP A 75 2.91 2.38 11.23
C ASP A 75 4.06 2.78 10.30
N LYS A 76 5.03 1.89 10.05
CA LYS A 76 6.14 2.18 9.13
C LYS A 76 5.65 2.25 7.69
N LEU A 77 4.78 1.32 7.27
CA LEU A 77 4.19 1.38 5.92
C LEU A 77 3.38 2.65 5.72
N CYS A 78 2.59 3.06 6.71
CA CYS A 78 1.83 4.30 6.68
C CYS A 78 2.74 5.53 6.61
N ARG A 79 3.83 5.54 7.39
CA ARG A 79 4.82 6.62 7.36
C ARG A 79 5.53 6.73 6.01
N ILE A 80 5.98 5.61 5.43
CA ILE A 80 6.62 5.58 4.10
C ILE A 80 5.65 6.10 3.04
N TYR A 81 4.38 5.65 3.06
CA TYR A 81 3.34 6.16 2.18
C TYR A 81 3.23 7.69 2.26
N GLU A 82 3.20 8.26 3.46
CA GLU A 82 3.13 9.71 3.65
C GLU A 82 4.40 10.44 3.20
N THR A 83 5.59 9.88 3.45
CA THR A 83 6.86 10.44 2.98
C THR A 83 6.86 10.58 1.45
N VAL A 84 6.43 9.53 0.74
CA VAL A 84 6.37 9.55 -0.73
C VAL A 84 5.27 10.49 -1.23
N ALA A 85 4.09 10.48 -0.60
CA ALA A 85 2.97 11.34 -0.99
C ALA A 85 3.29 12.84 -0.88
N LYS A 86 4.18 13.22 0.06
CA LYS A 86 4.62 14.60 0.29
C LYS A 86 5.89 14.97 -0.49
N ASN A 87 6.45 14.06 -1.30
CA ASN A 87 7.65 14.33 -2.07
C ASN A 87 7.33 15.25 -3.27
N ASP A 88 8.03 16.38 -3.38
CA ASP A 88 7.78 17.40 -4.41
C ASP A 88 7.80 16.85 -5.84
N ARG A 89 8.75 15.95 -6.15
CA ARG A 89 8.87 15.36 -7.49
C ARG A 89 7.70 14.42 -7.79
N VAL A 90 7.25 13.67 -6.79
CA VAL A 90 6.08 12.79 -6.91
C VAL A 90 4.84 13.64 -7.15
N MET A 91 4.61 14.66 -6.33
CA MET A 91 3.46 15.57 -6.49
C MET A 91 3.46 16.25 -7.88
N GLN A 92 4.62 16.71 -8.34
CA GLN A 92 4.76 17.31 -9.67
C GLN A 92 4.40 16.31 -10.78
N TRP A 93 4.86 15.07 -10.69
CA TRP A 93 4.56 14.04 -11.69
C TRP A 93 3.06 13.74 -11.77
N TYR A 94 2.40 13.58 -10.60
CA TYR A 94 0.95 13.38 -10.52
C TYR A 94 0.17 14.56 -11.14
N GLY A 95 0.57 15.80 -10.84
CA GLY A 95 -0.08 17.00 -11.40
C GLY A 95 0.03 17.13 -12.92
N GLN A 96 1.04 16.49 -13.53
CA GLN A 96 1.26 16.48 -14.98
C GLN A 96 0.59 15.30 -15.69
N HIS A 97 0.49 14.13 -15.06
CA HIS A 97 0.14 12.87 -15.73
C HIS A 97 -1.16 12.21 -15.27
N MET A 98 -1.76 12.68 -14.16
CA MET A 98 -3.00 12.09 -13.61
C MET A 98 -4.17 13.08 -13.56
N ARG A 99 -4.27 13.95 -14.57
CA ARG A 99 -5.48 14.74 -14.83
C ARG A 99 -6.57 13.90 -15.47
#